data_AF-A0A3D8P902-F1
#
_entry.id   AF-A0A3D8P902-F1
#
_cell.length_a   1.000
_cell.length_b   1.000
_cell.length_c   1.000
_cell.angle_alpha   90.00
_cell.angle_beta   90.00
_cell.angle_gamma   90.00
#
_symmetry.space_group_name_H-M   'P 1'
#
loop_
_entity.id
_entity.type
_entity.pdbx_description
1 polymer ?
#
loop_
_entity_poly.entity_id
_entity_poly.type
_entity_poly.pdbx_seq_one_letter_code
_entity_poly.pdbx_strand_id
1 'polypeptide(L)'
;LGALDAPVSGGVGGASAGTLTFMVGGDATAFDKVKPLFDVMGQKAVHCGKAGAGQAAKICNNMILGATMIATCEAFALADKLGLDRARMFDVVSTSSGYSWSMNAYCPAPGVGPRSPADNGYKPGFAAELMLKDLRLSQQAAEAVDADTPMGQLATALYARFVEDEDGKGKDFSAMLPRFEARHRKG
;
A
#
# COMPACT_ATOMS: atom_id res chain seq x y z
N LEU A 1 26.36 -19.55 -3.74
CA LEU A 1 25.47 -18.47 -3.26
C LEU A 1 24.21 -19.15 -2.76
N GLY A 2 23.75 -18.83 -1.55
CA GLY A 2 22.43 -19.27 -1.08
C GLY A 2 21.30 -18.54 -1.81
N ALA A 3 20.07 -19.02 -1.68
CA ALA A 3 18.89 -18.31 -2.17
C ALA A 3 18.54 -17.13 -1.24
N LEU A 4 18.05 -16.03 -1.82
CA LEU A 4 17.55 -14.86 -1.11
C LEU A 4 16.13 -14.55 -1.57
N ASP A 5 15.20 -14.32 -0.64
CA ASP A 5 13.91 -13.71 -0.96
C ASP A 5 14.08 -12.18 -0.94
N ALA A 6 13.74 -11.51 -2.05
CA ALA A 6 13.95 -10.07 -2.21
C ALA A 6 12.72 -9.36 -2.80
N PRO A 7 11.54 -9.41 -2.15
CA PRO A 7 10.39 -8.62 -2.59
C PRO A 7 10.69 -7.12 -2.63
N VAL A 8 9.91 -6.42 -3.44
CA VAL A 8 10.12 -5.00 -3.74
C VAL A 8 8.95 -4.10 -3.32
N SER A 9 9.27 -2.83 -3.08
CA SER A 9 8.31 -1.74 -2.93
C SER A 9 8.68 -0.58 -3.87
N GLY A 10 7.67 0.14 -4.39
CA GLY A 10 7.85 1.26 -5.34
C GLY A 10 6.97 1.20 -6.60
N GLY A 11 6.27 0.07 -6.83
CA GLY A 11 5.36 -0.09 -7.97
C GLY A 11 6.05 0.02 -9.34
N VAL A 12 5.25 0.18 -10.40
CA VAL A 12 5.75 0.28 -11.78
C VAL A 12 6.62 1.53 -11.98
N GLY A 13 6.25 2.65 -11.35
CA GLY A 13 7.00 3.90 -11.40
C GLY A 13 8.40 3.75 -10.81
N GLY A 14 8.52 3.18 -9.61
CA GLY A 14 9.81 2.92 -8.97
C GLY A 14 10.66 1.91 -9.72
N ALA A 15 10.05 0.89 -10.32
CA ALA A 15 10.76 -0.08 -11.16
C ALA A 15 11.35 0.58 -12.41
N SER A 16 10.56 1.40 -13.11
CA SER A 16 11.00 2.10 -14.32
C SER A 16 12.09 3.15 -14.04
N ALA A 17 12.04 3.77 -12.85
CA ALA A 17 13.00 4.79 -12.44
C ALA A 17 14.26 4.23 -11.75
N GLY A 18 14.34 2.91 -11.50
CA GLY A 18 15.45 2.32 -10.74
C GLY A 18 15.47 2.75 -9.27
N THR A 19 14.30 3.05 -8.68
CA THR A 19 14.16 3.56 -7.31
C THR A 19 13.38 2.62 -6.40
N LEU A 20 13.35 1.32 -6.72
CA LEU A 20 12.76 0.31 -5.84
C LEU A 20 13.45 0.25 -4.47
N THR A 21 12.70 -0.20 -3.47
CA THR A 21 13.26 -0.68 -2.20
C THR A 21 13.17 -2.21 -2.17
N PHE A 22 14.31 -2.88 -1.99
CA PHE A 22 14.40 -4.32 -1.80
C PHE A 22 14.39 -4.67 -0.31
N MET A 23 13.56 -5.64 0.07
CA MET A 23 13.49 -6.20 1.43
C MET A 23 14.03 -7.62 1.34
N VAL A 24 15.20 -7.90 1.89
CA VAL A 24 15.97 -9.10 1.54
C VAL A 24 16.13 -10.03 2.73
N GLY A 25 15.58 -11.24 2.63
CA GLY A 25 15.80 -12.33 3.58
C GLY A 25 16.86 -13.31 3.08
N GLY A 26 17.69 -13.82 3.99
CA GLY A 26 18.66 -14.88 3.72
C GLY A 26 20.02 -14.65 4.40
N ASP A 27 21.05 -15.30 3.88
CA ASP A 27 22.41 -15.20 4.43
C ASP A 27 23.02 -13.80 4.20
N ALA A 28 23.66 -13.23 5.22
CA ALA A 28 24.23 -11.89 5.15
C ALA A 28 25.38 -11.79 4.14
N THR A 29 26.24 -12.81 4.06
CA THR A 29 27.34 -12.83 3.08
C THR A 29 26.80 -12.93 1.65
N ALA A 30 25.72 -13.69 1.43
CA ALA A 30 25.03 -13.70 0.15
C ALA A 30 24.40 -12.34 -0.18
N PHE A 31 23.77 -11.66 0.79
CA PHE A 31 23.25 -10.30 0.62
C PHE A 31 24.34 -9.31 0.19
N ASP A 32 25.46 -9.25 0.91
CA ASP A 32 26.57 -8.33 0.60
C ASP A 32 27.12 -8.56 -0.81
N LYS A 33 27.20 -9.83 -1.23
CA LYS A 33 27.68 -10.20 -2.56
C LYS A 33 26.75 -9.74 -3.69
N VAL A 34 25.43 -9.76 -3.47
CA VAL A 34 24.45 -9.37 -4.51
C VAL A 34 23.99 -7.92 -4.38
N LYS A 35 24.30 -7.23 -3.29
CA LYS A 35 23.91 -5.84 -3.04
C LYS A 35 24.19 -4.91 -4.24
N PRO A 36 25.33 -5.00 -4.96
CA PRO A 36 25.56 -4.16 -6.13
C PRO A 36 24.52 -4.31 -7.24
N LEU A 37 23.85 -5.47 -7.34
CA LEU A 37 22.77 -5.68 -8.31
C LEU A 37 21.47 -4.96 -7.87
N PHE A 38 21.19 -4.91 -6.58
CA PHE A 38 20.04 -4.16 -6.05
C PHE A 38 20.23 -2.66 -6.24
N ASP A 39 21.46 -2.16 -6.08
CA ASP A 39 21.77 -0.73 -6.25
C ASP A 39 21.59 -0.24 -7.71
N VAL A 40 21.53 -1.16 -8.70
CA VAL A 40 21.21 -0.83 -10.09
C VAL A 40 19.70 -0.63 -10.30
N MET A 41 18.88 -1.43 -9.62
CA MET A 41 17.42 -1.46 -9.81
C MET A 41 16.66 -0.65 -8.77
N GLY A 42 17.33 -0.21 -7.71
CA GLY A 42 16.70 0.39 -6.56
C GLY A 42 17.55 1.44 -5.88
N GLN A 43 16.87 2.27 -5.10
CA GLN A 43 17.51 3.30 -4.27
C GLN A 43 17.90 2.75 -2.89
N LYS A 44 17.36 1.58 -2.51
CA LYS A 44 17.58 0.98 -1.18
C LYS A 44 17.46 -0.53 -1.22
N ALA A 45 18.35 -1.21 -0.51
CA ALA A 45 18.24 -2.62 -0.18
C ALA A 45 18.45 -2.80 1.33
N VAL A 46 17.54 -3.54 1.99
CA VAL A 46 17.57 -3.78 3.43
C VAL A 46 17.67 -5.28 3.67
N HIS A 47 18.68 -5.73 4.40
CA HIS A 47 18.74 -7.10 4.91
C HIS A 47 17.79 -7.24 6.10
N CYS A 48 16.70 -7.98 5.90
CA CYS A 48 15.60 -8.10 6.85
C CYS A 48 15.78 -9.27 7.84
N GLY A 49 16.80 -10.11 7.64
CA GLY A 49 17.09 -11.26 8.49
C GLY A 49 17.29 -12.54 7.67
N LYS A 50 16.97 -13.68 8.28
CA LYS A 50 17.10 -15.02 7.65
C LYS A 50 16.09 -15.19 6.50
N ALA A 51 16.18 -16.32 5.80
CA ALA A 51 15.26 -16.66 4.71
C ALA A 51 13.79 -16.48 5.13
N GLY A 52 12.99 -15.85 4.27
CA GLY A 52 11.59 -15.49 4.51
C GLY A 52 11.38 -14.13 5.17
N ALA A 53 12.41 -13.52 5.77
CA ALA A 53 12.27 -12.25 6.45
C ALA A 53 11.98 -11.07 5.50
N GLY A 54 12.41 -11.15 4.24
CA GLY A 54 12.06 -10.15 3.22
C GLY A 54 10.57 -10.17 2.93
N GLN A 55 9.99 -11.36 2.76
CA GLN A 55 8.54 -11.54 2.62
C GLN A 55 7.77 -11.07 3.86
N ALA A 56 8.24 -11.40 5.07
CA ALA A 56 7.63 -10.94 6.31
C ALA A 56 7.62 -9.41 6.41
N ALA A 57 8.73 -8.74 6.08
CA ALA A 57 8.78 -7.28 6.02
C ALA A 57 7.80 -6.71 4.99
N LYS A 58 7.70 -7.34 3.81
CA LYS A 58 6.80 -6.92 2.73
C LYS A 58 5.33 -6.99 3.12
N ILE A 59 4.86 -8.09 3.71
CA ILE A 59 3.46 -8.23 4.11
C ILE A 59 3.09 -7.28 5.26
N CYS A 60 4.01 -7.02 6.20
CA CYS A 60 3.81 -5.99 7.23
C CYS A 60 3.67 -4.58 6.62
N ASN A 61 4.59 -4.22 5.71
CA ASN A 61 4.52 -2.94 5.00
C ASN A 61 3.21 -2.77 4.22
N ASN A 62 2.81 -3.81 3.47
CA ASN A 62 1.60 -3.72 2.65
C ASN A 62 0.31 -3.77 3.47
N MET A 63 0.31 -4.37 4.67
CA MET A 63 -0.78 -4.25 5.62
C MET A 63 -0.97 -2.80 6.12
N ILE A 64 0.13 -2.12 6.49
CA ILE A 64 0.10 -0.69 6.85
C ILE A 64 -0.44 0.13 5.66
N LEU A 65 0.06 -0.13 4.45
CA LEU A 65 -0.37 0.58 3.25
C LEU A 65 -1.87 0.40 2.97
N GLY A 66 -2.37 -0.84 3.02
CA GLY A 66 -3.78 -1.14 2.80
C GLY A 66 -4.69 -0.42 3.79
N ALA A 67 -4.36 -0.49 5.09
CA ALA A 67 -5.13 0.17 6.14
C ALA A 67 -5.11 1.71 6.01
N THR A 68 -3.93 2.30 5.80
CA THR A 68 -3.79 3.76 5.69
C THR A 68 -4.44 4.32 4.44
N MET A 69 -4.43 3.60 3.32
CA MET A 69 -5.15 4.00 2.11
C MET A 69 -6.66 4.04 2.34
N ILE A 70 -7.22 3.01 2.99
CA ILE A 70 -8.64 2.99 3.37
C ILE A 70 -8.97 4.20 4.25
N ALA A 71 -8.20 4.42 5.32
CA ALA A 71 -8.44 5.53 6.24
C ALA A 71 -8.34 6.90 5.54
N THR A 72 -7.41 7.05 4.59
CA THR A 72 -7.27 8.28 3.79
C THR A 72 -8.50 8.49 2.90
N CYS A 73 -8.98 7.43 2.25
CA CYS A 73 -10.20 7.48 1.44
C CYS A 73 -11.45 7.81 2.28
N GLU A 74 -11.59 7.20 3.46
CA GLU A 74 -12.67 7.50 4.41
C GLU A 74 -12.62 8.95 4.87
N ALA A 75 -11.42 9.47 5.15
CA ALA A 75 -11.23 10.86 5.59
C ALA A 75 -11.62 11.87 4.50
N PHE A 76 -11.26 11.63 3.23
CA PHE A 76 -11.70 12.47 2.12
C PHE A 76 -13.22 12.40 1.92
N ALA A 77 -13.81 11.19 1.91
CA ALA A 77 -15.26 11.04 1.76
C ALA A 77 -16.04 11.67 2.93
N LEU A 78 -15.48 11.66 4.14
CA LEU A 78 -16.03 12.40 5.29
C LEU A 78 -15.89 13.91 5.09
N ALA A 79 -14.73 14.39 4.66
CA ALA A 79 -14.46 15.80 4.41
C ALA A 79 -15.45 16.39 3.40
N ASP A 80 -15.76 15.65 2.33
CA ASP A 80 -16.77 16.06 1.34
C ASP A 80 -18.15 16.25 1.98
N LYS A 81 -18.57 15.32 2.85
CA LYS A 81 -19.85 15.40 3.56
C LYS A 81 -19.89 16.51 4.61
N LEU A 82 -18.73 16.92 5.11
CA LEU A 82 -18.58 18.09 6.00
C LEU A 82 -18.47 19.41 5.21
N GLY A 83 -18.46 19.37 3.87
CA GLY A 83 -18.34 20.55 3.02
C GLY A 83 -16.93 21.15 2.96
N LEU A 84 -15.90 20.35 3.24
CA LEU A 84 -14.51 20.78 3.14
C LEU A 84 -14.01 20.69 1.70
N ASP A 85 -13.23 21.69 1.28
CA ASP A 85 -12.48 21.62 0.03
C ASP A 85 -11.34 20.59 0.14
N ARG A 86 -11.21 19.71 -0.86
CA ARG A 86 -10.23 18.62 -0.84
C ARG A 86 -8.79 19.11 -0.88
N ALA A 87 -8.49 20.20 -1.59
CA ALA A 87 -7.14 20.75 -1.63
C ALA A 87 -6.75 21.34 -0.26
N ARG A 88 -7.67 22.07 0.38
CA ARG A 88 -7.47 22.54 1.77
C ARG A 88 -7.31 21.40 2.76
N MET A 89 -8.09 20.32 2.62
CA MET A 89 -7.95 19.13 3.45
C MET A 89 -6.55 18.51 3.27
N PHE A 90 -6.11 18.33 2.02
CA PHE A 90 -4.77 17.83 1.71
C PHE A 90 -3.68 18.73 2.32
N ASP A 91 -3.75 20.06 2.16
CA ASP A 91 -2.77 21.00 2.71
C ASP A 91 -2.59 20.81 4.23
N VAL A 92 -3.71 20.67 4.96
CA VAL A 92 -3.70 20.46 6.41
C VAL A 92 -3.12 19.09 6.76
N VAL A 93 -3.65 18.01 6.19
CA VAL A 93 -3.31 16.65 6.62
C VAL A 93 -1.89 16.26 6.19
N SER A 94 -1.46 16.69 5.01
CA SER A 94 -0.13 16.39 4.46
C SER A 94 1.03 17.01 5.26
N THR A 95 0.74 17.94 6.17
CA THR A 95 1.73 18.59 7.05
C THR A 95 1.44 18.38 8.55
N SER A 96 0.41 17.61 8.88
CA SER A 96 -0.03 17.32 10.25
C SER A 96 0.22 15.86 10.63
N SER A 97 -0.26 15.45 11.81
CA SER A 97 -0.10 14.08 12.33
C SER A 97 -0.82 13.00 11.50
N GLY A 98 -1.73 13.38 10.61
CA GLY A 98 -2.34 12.46 9.63
C GLY A 98 -1.46 12.16 8.41
N TYR A 99 -0.22 12.70 8.38
CA TYR A 99 0.77 12.41 7.36
C TYR A 99 0.91 10.90 7.11
N SER A 100 0.83 10.50 5.85
CA SER A 100 1.09 9.13 5.43
C SER A 100 1.50 9.11 3.96
N TRP A 101 2.10 8.00 3.52
CA TRP A 101 2.41 7.82 2.10
C TRP A 101 1.16 7.89 1.22
N SER A 102 0.05 7.29 1.67
CA SER A 102 -1.25 7.31 0.99
C SER A 102 -1.82 8.72 0.83
N MET A 103 -1.53 9.64 1.76
CA MET A 103 -1.88 11.04 1.62
C MET A 103 -0.88 11.76 0.71
N ASN A 104 0.40 11.74 1.06
CA ASN A 104 1.40 12.68 0.54
C ASN A 104 2.01 12.30 -0.80
N ALA A 105 2.07 11.01 -1.13
CA ALA A 105 2.72 10.52 -2.35
C ALA A 105 1.74 9.84 -3.31
N TYR A 106 0.55 9.46 -2.81
CA TYR A 106 -0.41 8.64 -3.55
C TYR A 106 -1.86 9.03 -3.26
N CYS A 107 -2.11 10.34 -3.16
CA CYS A 107 -3.40 10.91 -2.79
C CYS A 107 -4.55 10.28 -3.60
N PRO A 108 -5.60 9.73 -2.96
CA PRO A 108 -6.68 9.04 -3.67
C PRO A 108 -7.71 10.01 -4.28
N ALA A 109 -7.61 11.32 -4.01
CA ALA A 109 -8.53 12.33 -4.50
C ALA A 109 -8.07 12.89 -5.86
N PRO A 110 -8.90 12.83 -6.92
CA PRO A 110 -8.53 13.35 -8.25
C PRO A 110 -8.24 14.85 -8.21
N GLY A 111 -7.15 15.27 -8.84
CA GLY A 111 -6.72 16.66 -8.95
C GLY A 111 -6.10 17.24 -7.67
N VAL A 112 -5.83 16.42 -6.65
CA VAL A 112 -5.36 16.86 -5.32
C VAL A 112 -4.02 16.21 -4.97
N GLY A 113 -3.07 17.03 -4.53
CA GLY A 113 -1.72 16.56 -4.17
C GLY A 113 -0.89 16.14 -5.40
N PRO A 114 0.13 15.27 -5.23
CA PRO A 114 0.92 14.76 -6.35
C PRO A 114 0.10 13.87 -7.27
N ARG A 115 0.50 13.84 -8.55
CA ARG A 115 -0.15 13.01 -9.57
C ARG A 115 -0.19 11.55 -9.14
N SER A 116 -1.38 10.97 -9.11
CA SER A 116 -1.63 9.58 -8.69
C SER A 116 -2.56 8.87 -9.68
N PRO A 117 -2.84 7.57 -9.49
CA PRO A 117 -3.87 6.87 -10.27
C PRO A 117 -5.25 7.54 -10.25
N ALA A 118 -5.58 8.29 -9.20
CA ALA A 118 -6.83 9.03 -9.10
C ALA A 118 -7.02 10.02 -10.28
N ASP A 119 -5.93 10.54 -10.85
CA ASP A 119 -5.94 11.48 -11.97
C ASP A 119 -6.11 10.83 -13.35
N ASN A 120 -6.12 9.50 -13.42
CA ASN A 120 -6.26 8.75 -14.67
C ASN A 120 -7.35 7.68 -14.58
N GLY A 121 -8.44 8.01 -13.88
CA GLY A 121 -9.60 7.14 -13.70
C GLY A 121 -9.26 5.86 -12.94
N TYR A 122 -8.32 5.92 -11.99
CA TYR A 122 -7.85 4.79 -11.18
C TYR A 122 -7.35 3.59 -12.00
N LYS A 123 -6.75 3.85 -13.18
CA LYS A 123 -5.95 2.83 -13.86
C LYS A 123 -4.78 2.43 -12.94
N PRO A 124 -4.54 1.12 -12.73
CA PRO A 124 -3.72 0.66 -11.62
C PRO A 124 -2.25 1.05 -11.78
N GLY A 125 -1.71 1.73 -10.76
CA GLY A 125 -0.28 1.69 -10.46
C GLY A 125 0.05 0.52 -9.53
N PHE A 126 -0.86 0.22 -8.60
CA PHE A 126 -0.90 -1.03 -7.84
C PHE A 126 -2.34 -1.55 -7.76
N ALA A 127 -2.60 -2.67 -8.44
CA ALA A 127 -3.96 -3.19 -8.58
C ALA A 127 -4.57 -3.62 -7.23
N ALA A 128 -5.87 -3.38 -7.06
CA ALA A 128 -6.60 -3.71 -5.84
C ALA A 128 -6.54 -5.22 -5.52
N GLU A 129 -6.51 -6.09 -6.53
CA GLU A 129 -6.37 -7.54 -6.36
C GLU A 129 -5.01 -7.92 -5.78
N LEU A 130 -3.94 -7.20 -6.15
CA LEU A 130 -2.61 -7.42 -5.61
C LEU A 130 -2.53 -6.95 -4.15
N MET A 131 -3.19 -5.83 -3.82
CA MET A 131 -3.33 -5.38 -2.44
C MET A 131 -4.10 -6.41 -1.60
N LEU A 132 -5.25 -6.90 -2.09
CA LEU A 132 -6.03 -7.95 -1.41
C LEU A 132 -5.20 -9.22 -1.20
N LYS A 133 -4.44 -9.64 -2.21
CA LYS A 133 -3.55 -10.80 -2.11
C LYS A 133 -2.48 -10.60 -1.04
N ASP A 134 -1.84 -9.43 -0.97
CA ASP A 134 -0.83 -9.14 0.07
C ASP A 134 -1.44 -9.04 1.48
N LEU A 135 -2.65 -8.47 1.60
CA LEU A 135 -3.40 -8.45 2.87
C LEU A 135 -3.77 -9.87 3.33
N ARG A 136 -4.22 -10.74 2.44
CA ARG A 136 -4.47 -12.15 2.78
C ARG A 136 -3.21 -12.86 3.26
N LEU A 137 -2.07 -12.61 2.63
CA LEU A 137 -0.79 -13.16 3.10
C LEU A 137 -0.39 -12.62 4.47
N SER A 138 -0.68 -11.34 4.77
CA SER A 138 -0.44 -10.79 6.11
C SER A 138 -1.32 -11.44 7.17
N GLN A 139 -2.59 -11.72 6.85
CA GLN A 139 -3.51 -12.40 7.77
C GLN A 139 -3.12 -13.86 8.01
N GLN A 140 -2.73 -14.59 6.96
CA GLN A 140 -2.20 -15.96 7.12
C GLN A 140 -0.95 -15.99 8.01
N ALA A 141 -0.05 -15.01 7.85
CA ALA A 141 1.12 -14.91 8.70
C ALA A 141 0.75 -14.56 10.16
N ALA A 142 -0.22 -13.67 10.37
CA ALA A 142 -0.71 -13.30 11.69
C ALA A 142 -1.31 -14.50 12.43
N GLU A 143 -2.14 -15.30 11.75
CA GLU A 143 -2.70 -16.56 12.28
C GLU A 143 -1.59 -17.55 12.67
N ALA A 144 -0.57 -17.71 11.82
CA ALA A 144 0.52 -18.67 12.05
C ALA A 144 1.40 -18.32 13.26
N VAL A 145 1.41 -17.07 13.72
CA VAL A 145 2.26 -16.59 14.82
C VAL A 145 1.48 -16.01 16.00
N ASP A 146 0.16 -16.18 16.02
CA ASP A 146 -0.73 -15.67 17.07
C ASP A 146 -0.65 -14.14 17.28
N ALA A 147 -0.58 -13.39 16.16
CA ALA A 147 -0.56 -11.93 16.19
C ALA A 147 -1.97 -11.33 15.99
N ASP A 148 -2.42 -10.51 16.94
CA ASP A 148 -3.68 -9.77 16.81
C ASP A 148 -3.53 -8.55 15.88
N THR A 149 -4.26 -8.54 14.76
CA THR A 149 -4.13 -7.52 13.70
C THR A 149 -5.50 -6.96 13.25
N PRO A 150 -6.32 -6.40 14.15
CA PRO A 150 -7.72 -6.06 13.86
C PRO A 150 -7.88 -5.05 12.71
N MET A 151 -6.97 -4.08 12.59
CA MET A 151 -6.96 -3.14 11.46
C MET A 151 -6.64 -3.83 10.12
N GLY A 152 -5.74 -4.81 10.14
CA GLY A 152 -5.40 -5.63 8.98
C GLY A 152 -6.54 -6.54 8.56
N GLN A 153 -7.22 -7.16 9.52
CA GLN A 153 -8.43 -7.97 9.30
C GLN A 153 -9.53 -7.14 8.62
N LEU A 154 -9.82 -5.95 9.16
CA LEU A 154 -10.84 -5.07 8.60
C LEU A 154 -10.45 -4.58 7.21
N ALA A 155 -9.19 -4.17 7.01
CA ALA A 155 -8.68 -3.78 5.70
C ALA A 155 -8.83 -4.91 4.67
N THR A 156 -8.50 -6.15 5.07
CA THR A 156 -8.65 -7.35 4.24
C THR A 156 -10.10 -7.55 3.83
N ALA A 157 -11.04 -7.47 4.79
CA ALA A 157 -12.47 -7.62 4.52
C ALA A 157 -13.02 -6.53 3.58
N LEU A 158 -12.56 -5.29 3.73
CA LEU A 158 -12.96 -4.17 2.88
C LEU A 158 -12.44 -4.31 1.45
N TYR A 159 -11.17 -4.68 1.26
CA TYR A 159 -10.62 -4.96 -0.06
C TYR A 159 -11.22 -6.21 -0.70
N ALA A 160 -11.51 -7.25 0.09
CA ALA A 160 -12.19 -8.46 -0.40
C ALA A 160 -13.54 -8.09 -1.00
N ARG A 161 -14.37 -7.38 -0.24
CA ARG A 161 -15.66 -6.90 -0.75
C ARG A 161 -15.50 -6.01 -1.98
N PHE A 162 -14.54 -5.09 -1.96
CA PHE A 162 -14.31 -4.18 -3.08
C PHE A 162 -13.95 -4.93 -4.37
N VAL A 163 -13.06 -5.92 -4.28
CA VAL A 163 -12.53 -6.66 -5.43
C VAL A 163 -13.46 -7.78 -5.90
N GLU A 164 -14.09 -8.48 -4.96
CA GLU A 164 -14.80 -9.75 -5.23
C GLU A 164 -16.31 -9.55 -5.38
N ASP A 165 -16.89 -8.58 -4.67
CA ASP A 165 -18.35 -8.35 -4.63
C ASP A 165 -18.78 -7.04 -5.30
N GLU A 166 -17.84 -6.12 -5.51
CA GLU A 166 -18.08 -4.78 -6.04
C GLU A 166 -17.22 -4.54 -7.30
N ASP A 167 -17.04 -3.28 -7.71
CA ASP A 167 -16.43 -2.91 -8.99
C ASP A 167 -14.91 -2.63 -8.90
N GLY A 168 -14.23 -3.16 -7.89
CA GLY A 168 -12.81 -2.89 -7.62
C GLY A 168 -11.82 -3.65 -8.47
N LYS A 169 -12.24 -4.74 -9.12
CA LYS A 169 -11.38 -5.55 -9.99
C LYS A 169 -10.82 -4.73 -11.15
N GLY A 170 -9.51 -4.82 -11.39
CA GLY A 170 -8.81 -4.08 -12.43
C GLY A 170 -8.58 -2.59 -12.13
N LYS A 171 -9.00 -2.10 -10.96
CA LYS A 171 -8.76 -0.72 -10.51
C LYS A 171 -7.52 -0.65 -9.62
N ASP A 172 -6.98 0.55 -9.50
CA ASP A 172 -5.98 0.86 -8.49
C ASP A 172 -6.55 0.67 -7.07
N PHE A 173 -5.72 0.23 -6.13
CA PHE A 173 -6.14 0.05 -4.73
C PHE A 173 -6.64 1.36 -4.06
N SER A 174 -6.24 2.53 -4.55
CA SER A 174 -6.75 3.84 -4.12
C SER A 174 -8.20 4.13 -4.56
N ALA A 175 -8.78 3.32 -5.46
CA ALA A 175 -10.18 3.44 -5.90
C ALA A 175 -11.21 3.12 -4.80
N MET A 176 -10.75 2.89 -3.56
CA MET A 176 -11.59 2.89 -2.36
C MET A 176 -12.29 4.24 -2.13
N LEU A 177 -11.75 5.38 -2.60
CA LEU A 177 -12.40 6.68 -2.42
C LEU A 177 -13.77 6.76 -3.13
N PRO A 178 -13.89 6.54 -4.46
CA PRO A 178 -15.19 6.50 -5.14
C PRO A 178 -16.18 5.53 -4.49
N ARG A 179 -15.66 4.39 -4.00
CA ARG A 179 -16.45 3.41 -3.25
C ARG A 179 -17.04 4.02 -1.97
N PHE A 180 -16.29 4.84 -1.22
CA PHE A 180 -16.80 5.49 0.00
C PHE A 180 -17.70 6.69 -0.28
N GLU A 181 -17.43 7.45 -1.34
CA GLU A 181 -18.28 8.56 -1.79
C GLU A 181 -19.71 8.10 -2.09
N ALA A 182 -19.85 6.95 -2.76
CA ALA A 182 -21.14 6.37 -3.13
C ALA A 182 -21.93 5.77 -1.95
N ARG A 183 -21.34 5.65 -0.75
CA ARG A 183 -21.94 4.94 0.39
C ARG A 183 -22.50 5.88 1.44
N HIS A 184 -23.62 5.47 2.03
CA HIS A 184 -24.22 6.11 3.20
C HIS A 184 -24.03 5.22 4.43
N ARG A 185 -24.00 5.81 5.63
CA ARG A 185 -24.05 5.02 6.87
C ARG A 185 -25.40 4.30 6.87
N LYS A 186 -25.39 2.97 7.07
CA LYS A 186 -26.62 2.27 7.45
C LYS A 186 -26.95 2.78 8.86
N GLY A 187 -28.13 3.38 9.00
CA GLY A 187 -28.68 3.80 10.29
C GLY A 187 -28.95 2.62 11.20
#